data_AF-A0A8T6ZWK7-F1
#
_entry.id   AF-A0A8T6ZWK7-F1
#
_cell.length_a   1.000
_cell.length_b   1.000
_cell.length_c   1.000
_cell.angle_alpha   90.00
_cell.angle_beta   90.00
_cell.angle_gamma   90.00
#
_symmetry.space_group_name_H-M   'P 1'
#
loop_
_entity.id
_entity.type
_entity.pdbx_description
1 polymer ?
#
loop_
_entity_poly.entity_id
_entity_poly.type
_entity_poly.pdbx_seq_one_letter_code
_entity_poly.pdbx_strand_id
1 'polypeptide(L)' 'ISALEPFVLLRADVTANNDDDKALLEYFESYGPPTIAFFDSGGIERDPFRLVGYVPAERFADHVSRLAAL' A
#
# COMPACT_ATOMS: atom_id res chain seq x y z
N ILE A 1 -2.44 -14.51 -2.90
CA ILE A 1 -3.61 -13.82 -3.48
C ILE A 1 -3.28 -13.58 -4.95
N SER A 2 -3.93 -14.27 -5.88
CA SER A 2 -3.62 -14.21 -7.33
C SER A 2 -3.81 -12.80 -7.92
N ALA A 3 -4.70 -11.99 -7.34
CA ALA A 3 -4.94 -10.62 -7.77
C ALA A 3 -3.69 -9.71 -7.76
N LEU A 4 -2.64 -10.08 -7.00
CA LEU A 4 -1.39 -9.32 -6.94
C LEU A 4 -0.36 -9.70 -8.03
N GLU A 5 -0.58 -10.77 -8.80
CA GLU A 5 0.36 -11.22 -9.85
C GLU A 5 0.79 -10.13 -10.85
N PRO A 6 -0.06 -9.16 -11.24
CA PRO A 6 0.33 -8.09 -12.15
C PRO A 6 1.22 -7.00 -11.52
N PHE A 7 1.41 -7.00 -10.20
CA PHE A 7 2.04 -5.90 -9.47
C PHE A 7 3.49 -6.19 -9.09
N VAL A 8 4.30 -5.14 -9.05
CA VAL A 8 5.60 -5.17 -8.35
C VAL A 8 5.34 -4.97 -6.86
N LEU A 9 5.82 -5.89 -6.02
CA LEU A 9 5.60 -5.85 -4.58
C LEU A 9 6.82 -5.25 -3.87
N LEU A 10 6.59 -4.17 -3.13
CA LEU A 10 7.58 -3.53 -2.26
C LEU A 10 7.12 -3.61 -0.81
N ARG A 11 8.08 -3.75 0.10
CA ARG A 11 7.84 -3.72 1.54
C ARG A 11 8.90 -2.87 2.21
N ALA A 12 8.47 -1.80 2.87
CA ALA A 12 9.29 -1.06 3.81
C ALA A 12 9.10 -1.63 5.22
N ASP A 13 10.19 -1.95 5.91
CA ASP A 13 10.17 -2.34 7.32
C ASP A 13 10.55 -1.12 8.16
N VAL A 14 9.54 -0.51 8.78
CA VAL A 14 9.68 0.71 9.61
C VAL A 14 9.80 0.39 11.10
N THR A 15 10.19 -0.84 11.46
CA THR A 15 10.28 -1.28 12.86
C THR A 15 11.27 -0.44 13.69
N ALA A 16 12.33 0.06 13.07
CA ALA A 16 13.34 0.88 13.76
C ALA A 16 12.83 2.28 14.13
N ASN A 17 11.82 2.80 13.42
CA ASN A 17 11.25 4.13 13.60
C ASN A 17 12.33 5.24 13.63
N ASN A 18 13.31 5.12 12.74
CA ASN A 18 14.35 6.12 12.54
C ASN A 18 13.80 7.32 11.74
N ASP A 19 14.64 8.31 11.43
CA ASP A 19 14.18 9.53 10.77
C ASP A 19 13.68 9.29 9.33
N ASP A 20 14.28 8.33 8.61
CA ASP A 20 13.80 7.93 7.28
C ASP A 20 12.45 7.21 7.36
N ASP A 21 12.27 6.34 8.35
CA ASP A 21 11.00 5.64 8.60
C ASP A 21 9.87 6.63 8.92
N LYS A 22 10.16 7.63 9.75
CA LYS A 22 9.20 8.70 10.11
C LYS A 22 8.85 9.54 8.90
N ALA A 23 9.84 9.91 8.07
CA ALA A 23 9.59 10.65 6.84
C ALA A 23 8.71 9.86 5.86
N LEU A 24 8.93 8.54 5.76
CA LEU A 24 8.10 7.65 4.94
C LEU A 24 6.66 7.57 5.47
N LEU A 25 6.49 7.42 6.78
CA LEU A 25 5.18 7.39 7.44
C LEU A 25 4.42 8.70 7.24
N GLU A 26 5.11 9.85 7.38
CA GLU A 26 4.53 11.17 7.15
C GLU A 26 4.10 11.37 5.68
N TYR A 27 4.93 10.93 4.72
CA TYR A 27 4.58 10.96 3.29
C TYR A 27 3.27 10.20 2.99
N PHE A 28 3.08 9.05 3.64
CA PHE A 28 1.86 8.24 3.49
C PHE A 28 0.71 8.66 4.42
N GLU A 29 0.86 9.76 5.15
CA GLU A 29 -0.11 10.24 6.16
C GLU A 29 -0.52 9.13 7.14
N SER A 30 0.44 8.25 7.47
CA SER A 30 0.24 7.07 8.27
C SER A 30 0.91 7.22 9.63
N TYR A 31 0.14 7.00 10.70
CA TYR A 31 0.69 6.96 12.06
C TYR A 31 1.45 5.67 12.36
N GLY A 32 1.37 4.68 11.46
CA GLY A 32 2.06 3.41 11.59
C GLY A 32 1.39 2.30 10.77
N PRO A 33 2.06 1.14 10.64
CA PRO A 33 1.49 -0.01 9.96
C PRO A 33 0.20 -0.55 10.60
N PRO A 34 -0.67 -1.25 9.83
CA PRO A 34 -0.52 -1.53 8.40
C PRO A 34 -0.99 -0.35 7.52
N THR A 35 -0.20 -0.05 6.49
CA THR A 35 -0.57 0.86 5.40
C THR A 35 -0.11 0.24 4.09
N ILE A 36 -0.99 0.24 3.08
CA ILE A 36 -0.70 -0.29 1.74
C ILE A 36 -1.06 0.81 0.74
N ALA A 37 -0.04 1.29 0.02
CA ALA A 37 -0.19 2.25 -1.06
C ALA A 37 -0.03 1.56 -2.42
N PHE A 38 -0.65 2.13 -3.44
CA PHE A 38 -0.66 1.59 -4.80
C PHE A 38 -0.20 2.65 -5.78
N PHE A 39 0.67 2.28 -6.71
CA PHE A 39 1.26 3.19 -7.69
C PHE A 39 1.00 2.69 -9.11
N ASP A 40 0.82 3.61 -10.05
CA ASP A 40 0.81 3.27 -11.47
C ASP A 40 2.24 3.14 -12.02
N SER A 41 2.36 2.74 -13.29
CA SER A 41 3.65 2.57 -13.97
C SER A 41 4.43 3.88 -14.17
N GLY A 42 3.79 5.04 -14.00
CA GLY A 42 4.42 6.36 -13.98
C GLY A 42 4.97 6.75 -12.60
N GLY A 43 4.76 5.91 -11.58
CA GLY A 43 5.13 6.21 -10.19
C GLY A 43 4.17 7.16 -9.49
N ILE A 44 2.98 7.41 -10.07
CA ILE A 44 1.95 8.23 -9.44
C ILE A 44 1.10 7.36 -8.53
N GLU A 45 0.92 7.80 -7.29
CA GLU A 45 0.08 7.09 -6.34
C GLU A 45 -1.40 7.14 -6.76
N ARG A 46 -2.11 6.04 -6.55
CA ARG A 46 -3.56 5.94 -6.62
C ARG A 46 -4.15 6.11 -5.22
N ASP A 47 -4.02 7.32 -4.66
CA ASP A 47 -4.43 7.65 -3.28
C ASP A 47 -5.82 7.12 -2.88
N PRO A 48 -6.88 7.18 -3.72
CA PRO A 48 -8.20 6.64 -3.36
C PRO A 48 -8.22 5.13 -3.10
N PHE A 49 -7.18 4.41 -3.52
CA PHE A 49 -7.00 2.98 -3.29
C PHE A 49 -6.07 2.69 -2.10
N ARG A 50 -5.50 3.68 -1.42
CA ARG A 50 -4.69 3.44 -0.23
C ARG A 50 -5.52 2.75 0.86
N LEU A 51 -4.93 1.74 1.49
CA LEU A 51 -5.53 1.05 2.63
C LEU A 51 -4.76 1.41 3.90
N VAL A 52 -5.50 1.87 4.91
CA VAL A 52 -4.99 2.16 6.25
C VAL A 52 -5.70 1.25 7.24
N GLY A 53 -4.93 0.57 8.10
CA GLY A 53 -5.48 -0.41 9.03
C GLY A 53 -5.69 -1.79 8.41
N TYR A 54 -6.17 -2.72 9.24
CA TYR A 54 -6.32 -4.12 8.83
C TYR A 54 -7.48 -4.31 7.84
N VAL A 55 -7.24 -5.09 6.79
CA VAL A 55 -8.25 -5.50 5.81
C VAL A 55 -8.28 -7.03 5.68
N PRO A 56 -9.44 -7.68 5.83
CA PRO A 56 -9.56 -9.13 5.62
C PRO A 56 -9.18 -9.54 4.18
N ALA A 57 -8.67 -10.76 4.02
CA ALA A 57 -8.13 -11.25 2.75
C ALA A 57 -9.10 -11.15 1.57
N GLU A 58 -10.38 -11.50 1.75
CA GLU A 58 -11.41 -11.39 0.70
C GLU A 58 -11.60 -9.94 0.23
N ARG A 59 -11.78 -9.01 1.19
CA ARG A 59 -11.92 -7.57 0.88
C ARG A 59 -10.68 -7.00 0.22
N PHE A 60 -9.50 -7.45 0.66
CA PHE A 60 -8.24 -7.03 0.04
C PHE A 60 -8.13 -7.53 -1.40
N ALA A 61 -8.49 -8.80 -1.67
CA ALA A 61 -8.48 -9.35 -3.02
C ALA A 61 -9.45 -8.60 -3.96
N ASP A 62 -10.67 -8.30 -3.49
CA ASP A 62 -11.64 -7.50 -4.25
C ASP A 62 -11.13 -6.09 -4.55
N HIS A 63 -10.49 -5.45 -3.55
CA HIS A 63 -9.91 -4.12 -3.69
C HIS A 63 -8.81 -4.06 -4.76
N VAL A 64 -7.87 -5.01 -4.70
CA VAL A 64 -6.77 -5.13 -5.68
C VAL A 64 -7.33 -5.45 -7.08
N SER A 65 -8.35 -6.30 -7.18
CA SER A 65 -8.94 -6.66 -8.47
C SER A 65 -9.61 -5.46 -9.16
N ARG A 66 -10.25 -4.58 -8.39
CA ARG A 66 -10.82 -3.32 -8.91
C ARG A 66 -9.75 -2.37 -9.42
N LEU A 67 -8.63 -2.27 -8.71
CA LEU A 67 -7.49 -1.46 -9.13
C LEU A 67 -6.87 -1.99 -10.43
N ALA A 68 -6.67 -3.31 -10.53
CA ALA A 68 -6.06 -3.96 -11.70
C ALA A 68 -6.94 -3.88 -12.97
N ALA A 69 -8.22 -3.56 -12.82
CA ALA A 69 -9.15 -3.38 -13.93
C ALA A 69 -9.20 -1.94 -14.48
N LEU A 70 -8.41 -1.01 -13.91
CA LEU A 70 -8.22 0.35 -14.42
C LEU A 70 -7.12 0.40 -15.48
#